data_AF-A0A964IPU3-F1
#
_entry.id   AF-A0A964IPU3-F1
#
_cell.length_a   1.000
_cell.length_b   1.000
_cell.length_c   1.000
_cell.angle_alpha   90.00
_cell.angle_beta   90.00
_cell.angle_gamma   90.00
#
_symmetry.space_group_name_H-M   'P 1'
#
loop_
_entity.id
_entity.type
_entity.pdbx_description
1 polymer ?
#
loop_
_entity_poly.entity_id
_entity_poly.type
_entity_poly.pdbx_seq_one_letter_code
_entity_poly.pdbx_strand_id
1 'polypeptide(L)'
;MPPARSRVVARSRNLLLNALPAKDYEDIRPLLDLVTLEAKRVLHNPGEPSRHVYFPRGGFLSTAIVLENGSMVEVATIGREGMAGLTARGPGRGATTNTLVVMQGHD
;
A
#
# COMPACT_ATOMS: atom_id res chain seq x y z
N MET A 1 34.98 -11.41 12.84
CA MET A 1 33.98 -12.07 11.97
C MET A 1 32.68 -11.30 12.06
N PRO A 2 32.03 -10.91 10.94
CA PRO A 2 30.66 -10.40 11.01
C PRO A 2 29.70 -11.58 11.34
N PRO A 3 28.60 -11.35 12.08
CA PRO A 3 27.66 -12.40 12.43
C PRO A 3 26.96 -12.95 11.18
N ALA A 4 26.75 -14.27 11.16
CA ALA A 4 26.01 -14.96 10.12
C ALA A 4 24.60 -14.37 10.02
N ARG A 5 24.24 -13.88 8.83
CA ARG A 5 22.88 -13.40 8.56
C ARG A 5 21.92 -14.57 8.71
N SER A 6 21.16 -14.59 9.80
CA SER A 6 20.03 -15.49 9.99
C SER A 6 19.10 -15.33 8.80
N ARG A 7 18.91 -16.41 8.02
CA ARG A 7 17.99 -16.45 6.89
C ARG A 7 16.58 -16.24 7.43
N VAL A 8 16.03 -15.03 7.26
CA VAL A 8 14.65 -14.74 7.59
C VAL A 8 13.78 -15.53 6.62
N VAL A 9 13.05 -16.54 7.14
CA VAL A 9 11.99 -17.20 6.39
C VAL A 9 10.90 -16.16 6.16
N ALA A 10 10.56 -15.88 4.90
CA ALA A 10 9.58 -14.86 4.54
C ALA A 10 8.20 -15.24 5.11
N ARG A 11 7.63 -14.36 5.95
CA ARG A 11 6.31 -14.53 6.57
C ARG A 11 5.17 -14.08 5.64
N SER A 12 5.49 -13.18 4.72
CA SER A 12 4.59 -12.62 3.70
C SER A 12 5.28 -12.52 2.34
N ARG A 13 4.49 -12.36 1.27
CA ARG A 13 5.03 -11.96 -0.05
C ARG A 13 5.33 -10.47 -0.14
N ASN A 14 4.81 -9.68 0.80
CA ASN A 14 5.14 -8.28 0.96
C ASN A 14 6.43 -8.13 1.80
N LEU A 15 7.41 -7.42 1.25
CA LEU A 15 8.73 -7.23 1.84
C LEU A 15 8.70 -6.28 3.05
N LEU A 16 7.80 -5.30 3.07
CA LEU A 16 7.63 -4.40 4.21
C LEU A 16 7.17 -5.18 5.45
N LEU A 17 6.17 -6.06 5.29
CA LEU A 17 5.73 -6.95 6.37
C LEU A 17 6.84 -7.90 6.86
N ASN A 18 7.74 -8.33 5.97
CA ASN A 18 8.89 -9.16 6.33
C ASN A 18 10.01 -8.38 7.05
N ALA A 19 10.07 -7.06 6.84
CA ALA A 19 11.05 -6.19 7.48
C ALA A 19 10.68 -5.81 8.93
N LEU A 20 9.43 -6.05 9.33
CA LEU A 20 8.98 -5.78 10.69
C LEU A 20 9.68 -6.69 11.71
N PRO A 21 10.04 -6.15 12.89
CA PRO A 21 10.40 -6.96 14.04
C PRO A 21 9.36 -8.06 14.30
N ALA A 22 9.80 -9.21 14.82
CA ALA A 22 8.93 -10.35 15.05
C ALA A 22 7.69 -10.00 15.89
N LYS A 23 7.88 -9.20 16.94
CA LYS A 23 6.80 -8.76 17.82
C LYS A 23 5.76 -7.92 17.06
N ASP A 24 6.21 -6.90 16.32
CA ASP A 24 5.33 -5.99 15.60
C ASP A 24 4.52 -6.74 14.52
N TYR A 25 5.14 -7.69 13.84
CA TYR A 25 4.44 -8.55 12.90
C TYR A 25 3.35 -9.40 13.58
N GLU A 26 3.65 -10.03 14.73
CA GLU A 26 2.65 -10.81 15.47
C GLU A 26 1.52 -9.95 16.04
N ASP A 27 1.78 -8.69 16.39
CA ASP A 27 0.75 -7.77 16.86
C ASP A 27 -0.24 -7.40 15.74
N ILE A 28 0.25 -7.21 14.49
CA ILE A 28 -0.62 -6.85 13.35
C ILE A 28 -1.20 -8.07 12.63
N ARG A 29 -0.56 -9.24 12.70
CA ARG A 29 -0.95 -10.45 11.98
C ARG A 29 -2.44 -10.81 12.14
N PRO A 30 -3.07 -10.71 13.33
CA PRO A 30 -4.50 -11.00 13.50
C PRO A 30 -5.43 -9.98 12.83
N LEU A 31 -4.91 -8.80 12.48
CA LEU A 31 -5.65 -7.72 11.82
C LEU A 31 -5.51 -7.76 10.29
N LEU A 32 -4.69 -8.68 9.76
CA LEU A 32 -4.44 -8.80 8.33
C LEU A 32 -5.42 -9.78 7.69
N ASP A 33 -6.23 -9.25 6.77
CA ASP A 33 -7.05 -10.05 5.88
C ASP A 33 -6.41 -10.18 4.50
N LEU A 34 -6.45 -11.40 3.95
CA LEU A 34 -6.07 -11.62 2.57
C LEU A 34 -7.23 -11.25 1.65
N VAL A 35 -7.06 -10.20 0.86
CA VAL A 35 -8.03 -9.77 -0.14
C VAL A 35 -7.45 -9.88 -1.56
N THR A 36 -8.28 -10.32 -2.50
CA THR A 36 -7.96 -10.24 -3.94
C THR A 36 -8.59 -8.98 -4.49
N LEU A 37 -7.78 -8.17 -5.18
CA LEU A 37 -8.23 -6.94 -5.80
C LEU A 37 -8.23 -7.12 -7.32
N GLU A 38 -9.35 -6.75 -7.94
CA GLU A 38 -9.46 -6.71 -9.39
C GLU A 38 -8.66 -5.54 -9.97
N ALA A 39 -8.11 -5.75 -11.17
CA ALA A 39 -7.43 -4.68 -11.89
C ALA A 39 -8.39 -3.51 -12.13
N LYS A 40 -7.84 -2.29 -12.16
CA LYS A 40 -8.57 -1.03 -12.38
C LYS A 40 -9.62 -0.71 -11.31
N ARG A 41 -9.59 -1.40 -10.15
CA ARG A 41 -10.45 -1.08 -9.03
C ARG A 41 -9.91 0.10 -8.23
N VAL A 42 -10.78 1.08 -8.00
CA VAL A 42 -10.54 2.19 -7.08
C VAL A 42 -10.76 1.72 -5.64
N LEU A 43 -9.75 1.85 -4.78
CA LEU A 43 -9.85 1.43 -3.37
C LEU A 43 -10.29 2.55 -2.42
N HIS A 44 -10.07 3.80 -2.82
CA HIS A 44 -10.46 4.98 -2.07
C HIS A 44 -10.85 6.09 -3.04
N ASN A 45 -11.90 6.82 -2.70
CA ASN A 45 -12.26 8.04 -3.41
C ASN A 45 -11.55 9.25 -2.78
N PRO A 46 -11.20 10.27 -3.58
CA PRO A 46 -10.75 11.56 -3.09
C PRO A 46 -11.66 12.12 -1.99
N GLY A 47 -11.08 12.42 -0.81
CA GLY A 47 -11.79 13.07 0.29
C GLY A 47 -12.51 12.12 1.26
N GLU A 48 -12.53 10.82 0.99
CA GLU A 48 -13.02 9.83 1.95
C GLU A 48 -11.92 9.42 2.95
N PRO A 49 -12.24 9.21 4.24
CA PRO A 49 -11.28 8.67 5.19
C PRO A 49 -10.82 7.28 4.74
N SER A 50 -9.50 7.09 4.63
CA SER A 50 -8.96 5.75 4.39
C SER A 50 -9.19 4.86 5.61
N ARG A 51 -9.88 3.73 5.41
CA ARG A 51 -10.21 2.78 6.48
C ARG A 51 -9.27 1.58 6.54
N HIS A 52 -8.54 1.32 5.46
CA HIS A 52 -7.70 0.14 5.31
C HIS A 52 -6.32 0.51 4.77
N VAL A 53 -5.32 -0.23 5.24
CA VAL A 53 -3.96 -0.23 4.69
C VAL A 53 -3.77 -1.51 3.87
N TYR A 54 -3.26 -1.36 2.66
CA TYR A 54 -3.03 -2.45 1.73
C TYR A 54 -1.55 -2.76 1.60
N PHE A 55 -1.19 -4.03 1.71
CA PHE A 55 0.16 -4.56 1.53
C PHE A 55 0.22 -5.43 0.28
N PRO A 56 0.68 -4.91 -0.87
CA PRO A 56 0.70 -5.67 -2.11
C PRO A 56 1.54 -6.94 -1.96
N ARG A 57 0.98 -8.06 -2.40
CA ARG A 57 1.66 -9.37 -2.42
C ARG A 57 2.15 -9.77 -3.83
N GLY A 58 1.65 -9.08 -4.85
CA GLY A 58 1.92 -9.22 -6.28
C GLY A 58 1.26 -8.05 -7.03
N GLY A 59 1.67 -7.79 -8.27
CA GLY A 59 1.27 -6.57 -8.99
C GLY A 59 1.71 -5.28 -8.27
N PHE A 60 1.05 -4.17 -8.58
CA PHE A 60 1.32 -2.88 -7.96
C PHE A 60 0.05 -2.04 -7.79
N LEU A 61 0.06 -1.18 -6.78
CA LEU A 61 -0.95 -0.15 -6.58
C LEU A 61 -0.42 1.16 -7.13
N SER A 62 -1.23 1.88 -7.89
CA SER A 62 -0.93 3.26 -8.30
C SER A 62 -1.74 4.22 -7.45
N THR A 63 -1.14 5.32 -7.01
CA THR A 63 -1.85 6.42 -6.37
C THR A 63 -1.84 7.63 -7.28
N ALA A 64 -3.01 8.24 -7.48
CA ALA A 64 -3.16 9.45 -8.27
C ALA A 64 -3.84 10.58 -7.47
N ILE A 65 -3.45 11.81 -7.79
CA ILE A 65 -4.15 13.03 -7.39
C ILE A 65 -5.15 13.38 -8.48
N VAL A 66 -6.39 13.64 -8.09
CA VAL A 66 -7.39 14.27 -8.96
C VAL A 66 -7.29 15.77 -8.76
N LEU A 67 -6.98 16.50 -9.83
CA LEU A 67 -6.94 17.96 -9.84
C LEU A 67 -8.37 18.55 -9.96
N GLU A 68 -8.54 19.82 -9.63
CA GLU A 68 -9.85 20.51 -9.68
C GLU A 68 -10.49 20.46 -11.08
N ASN A 69 -9.67 20.39 -12.14
CA ASN A 69 -10.14 20.26 -13.52
C ASN A 69 -10.50 18.82 -13.94
N GLY A 70 -10.51 17.87 -13.01
CA GLY A 70 -10.82 16.46 -13.26
C GLY A 70 -9.66 15.64 -13.84
N SER A 71 -8.51 16.25 -14.12
CA SER A 71 -7.32 15.54 -14.57
C SER A 71 -6.72 14.71 -13.43
N MET A 72 -6.15 13.55 -13.77
CA MET A 72 -5.46 12.68 -12.82
C MET A 72 -3.95 12.72 -13.05
N VAL A 73 -3.18 12.89 -11.98
CA VAL A 73 -1.72 12.83 -11.99
C VAL A 73 -1.29 11.66 -11.11
N GLU A 74 -0.64 10.66 -11.69
CA GLU A 74 0.00 9.59 -10.91
C GLU A 74 1.15 10.17 -10.08
N VAL A 75 1.19 9.80 -8.79
CA VAL A 75 2.16 10.32 -7.83
C VAL A 75 3.12 9.24 -7.36
N ALA A 76 2.64 8.00 -7.23
CA ALA A 76 3.49 6.88 -6.84
C ALA A 76 2.91 5.55 -7.30
N THR A 77 3.82 4.62 -7.58
CA THR A 77 3.55 3.21 -7.75
C THR A 77 4.10 2.46 -6.53
N ILE A 78 3.31 1.54 -5.98
CA ILE A 78 3.60 0.82 -4.75
C ILE A 78 3.53 -0.67 -5.03
N GLY A 79 4.68 -1.34 -5.00
CA GLY A 79 4.80 -2.78 -5.15
C GLY A 79 4.81 -3.52 -3.81
N ARG A 80 5.39 -4.72 -3.83
CA ARG A 80 5.52 -5.59 -2.65
C ARG A 80 6.43 -5.01 -1.56
N GLU A 81 7.19 -3.98 -1.86
CA GLU A 81 8.11 -3.28 -0.97
C GLU A 81 7.44 -2.22 -0.09
N GLY A 82 6.18 -1.88 -0.38
CA GLY A 82 5.47 -0.80 0.32
C GLY A 82 4.10 -1.18 0.85
N MET A 83 3.36 -0.14 1.20
CA MET A 83 1.96 -0.19 1.60
C MET A 83 1.22 1.06 1.10
N ALA A 84 -0.10 0.96 0.95
CA ALA A 84 -0.97 2.06 0.54
C ALA A 84 -2.16 2.22 1.51
N GLY A 85 -2.85 3.36 1.51
CA GLY A 85 -4.04 3.58 2.34
C GLY A 85 -3.80 4.40 3.61
N LEU A 86 -2.60 4.98 3.78
CA LEU A 86 -2.36 6.00 4.79
C LEU A 86 -2.58 7.39 4.15
N THR A 87 -3.73 8.02 4.40
CA THR A 87 -3.96 9.42 4.01
C THR A 87 -3.39 10.35 5.07
N ALA A 88 -2.33 11.09 4.75
CA ALA A 88 -1.95 12.25 5.55
C ALA A 88 -3.02 13.34 5.36
N ARG A 89 -3.82 13.62 6.39
CA ARG A 89 -4.65 14.82 6.41
C ARG A 89 -3.72 16.02 6.66
N GLY A 90 -3.12 16.53 5.59
CA GLY A 90 -2.32 17.75 5.63
C GLY A 90 -3.19 18.99 5.92
N PRO A 91 -2.70 19.99 6.66
CA PRO A 91 -3.41 21.25 6.87
C PRO A 91 -3.24 22.10 5.60
N GLY A 92 -4.20 22.05 4.68
CA GLY A 92 -4.15 22.87 3.46
C GLY A 92 -5.34 22.58 2.56
N ARG A 93 -6.14 23.61 2.29
CA ARG A 93 -7.33 23.55 1.42
C ARG A 93 -6.90 23.19 -0.02
N GLY A 94 -7.60 22.23 -0.64
CA GLY A 94 -7.70 22.14 -2.12
C GLY A 94 -7.46 20.78 -2.75
N ALA A 95 -6.50 19.98 -2.26
CA ALA A 95 -6.21 18.68 -2.87
C ALA A 95 -6.79 17.53 -2.05
N THR A 96 -7.95 17.01 -2.48
CA THR A 96 -8.43 15.70 -2.00
C THR A 96 -7.64 14.61 -2.70
N THR A 97 -6.65 14.08 -1.99
CA THR A 97 -5.70 13.09 -2.52
C THR A 97 -6.16 11.69 -2.12
N ASN A 98 -6.51 10.87 -3.11
CA ASN A 98 -6.10 9.47 -3.28
C ASN A 98 -7.14 8.67 -4.08
N THR A 99 -6.79 8.33 -5.32
CA THR A 99 -7.36 7.18 -6.02
C THR A 99 -6.29 6.10 -6.06
N LEU A 100 -6.52 4.99 -5.34
CA LEU A 100 -5.67 3.81 -5.46
C LEU A 100 -6.23 2.90 -6.54
N VAL A 101 -5.49 2.73 -7.63
CA VAL A 101 -5.86 1.81 -8.71
C VAL A 101 -4.95 0.61 -8.65
N VAL A 102 -5.53 -0.59 -8.52
CA VAL A 102 -4.76 -1.83 -8.61
C VAL A 102 -4.49 -2.11 -10.08
N MET A 103 -3.22 -2.23 -10.45
CA MET A 103 -2.84 -2.70 -11.77
C MET A 103 -2.19 -4.07 -11.66
N GLN A 104 -2.64 -5.02 -12.49
CA GLN A 104 -2.02 -6.32 -12.60
C GLN A 104 -0.68 -6.13 -13.33
N GLY A 105 0.42 -6.39 -12.63
CA GLY A 105 1.71 -6.60 -13.29
C GLY A 105 1.72 -8.02 -13.85
N HIS A 106 1.91 -8.14 -15.16
CA HIS A 106 2.24 -9.43 -15.76
C HIS A 106 3.69 -9.76 -15.35
N ASP A 107 3.91 -10.99 -14.85
CA ASP A 107 5.24 -11.51 -14.50
C ASP A 107 6.22 -11.40 -15.69
#